data_AF-A0A3C0RYP7-F1
#
_entry.id   AF-A0A3C0RYP7-F1
#
_cell.length_a   1.000
_cell.length_b   1.000
_cell.length_c   1.000
_cell.angle_alpha   90.00
_cell.angle_beta   90.00
_cell.angle_gamma   90.00
#
_symmetry.space_group_name_H-M   'P 1'
#
loop_
_entity.id
_entity.type
_entity.pdbx_description
1 polymer ?
#
loop_
_entity_poly.entity_id
_entity_poly.type
_entity_poly.pdbx_seq_one_letter_code
_entity_poly.pdbx_strand_id
1 'polypeptide(L)'
;MKNCTLLFFLFFGIYFSKIQAQQLHDGAYLYQDGINKHLMLVKDHYISFISYDAVRKRFQHTWGGPLDKQPNLINIAIEYNSQDSSAIGKTTQLPYRSEADSLRLKIANSYHLYIKQKKVPQDLDALWRITGRQQGEKMQDIPKADRKTIKILVDGYFQWIAINPAQKGFYGTGGGNYQYDNNRYTEKIQFFSRDNNRVGQELAFDGEIVDGRWQHRGKSSKGDDIYEIWSKEITE
;
A
#
# COMPACT_ATOMS: atom_id res chain seq x y z
N MET A 1 -37.26 21.08 -68.01
CA MET A 1 -37.61 20.53 -66.68
C MET A 1 -36.30 20.18 -65.98
N LYS A 2 -36.11 20.76 -64.78
CA LYS A 2 -34.85 20.81 -64.04
C LYS A 2 -34.67 19.52 -63.22
N ASN A 3 -33.57 18.79 -63.43
CA ASN A 3 -33.14 17.73 -62.52
C ASN A 3 -31.78 18.11 -61.94
N CYS A 4 -31.79 18.74 -60.76
CA CYS A 4 -30.60 19.07 -60.00
C CYS A 4 -30.40 17.97 -58.96
N THR A 5 -29.48 17.04 -59.22
CA THR A 5 -29.17 15.94 -58.31
C THR A 5 -28.22 16.45 -57.22
N LEU A 6 -28.76 16.72 -56.03
CA LEU A 6 -27.98 17.15 -54.87
C LEU A 6 -27.30 15.92 -54.25
N LEU A 7 -25.99 15.77 -54.44
CA LEU A 7 -25.19 14.72 -53.81
C LEU A 7 -24.90 15.10 -52.35
N PHE A 8 -25.54 14.41 -51.40
CA PHE A 8 -25.25 14.54 -49.97
C PHE A 8 -24.10 13.58 -49.61
N PHE A 9 -22.87 14.09 -49.49
CA PHE A 9 -21.76 13.33 -48.91
C PHE A 9 -21.90 13.31 -47.39
N LEU A 10 -22.43 12.21 -46.86
CA LEU A 10 -22.41 11.90 -45.43
C LEU A 10 -20.97 11.60 -44.99
N PHE A 11 -20.30 12.59 -44.38
CA PHE A 11 -19.05 12.38 -43.66
C PHE A 11 -19.35 11.56 -42.40
N PHE A 12 -19.16 10.24 -42.48
CA PHE A 12 -19.14 9.39 -41.29
C PHE A 12 -17.82 9.65 -40.55
N GLY A 13 -17.86 10.58 -39.59
CA GLY A 13 -16.74 10.81 -38.68
C GLY A 13 -16.51 9.54 -37.86
N ILE A 14 -15.43 8.81 -38.15
CA ILE A 14 -14.98 7.72 -37.31
C ILE A 14 -14.45 8.35 -36.02
N TYR A 15 -15.29 8.41 -34.99
CA TYR A 15 -14.86 8.73 -33.64
C TYR A 15 -13.98 7.57 -33.14
N PHE A 16 -12.67 7.68 -33.34
CA PHE A 16 -11.71 6.86 -32.60
C PHE A 16 -11.79 7.27 -31.13
N SER A 17 -12.59 6.54 -30.36
CA SER A 17 -12.49 6.57 -28.91
C SER A 17 -11.06 6.17 -28.56
N LYS A 18 -10.24 7.12 -28.08
CA LYS A 18 -8.94 6.79 -27.50
C LYS A 18 -9.22 5.84 -26.34
N ILE A 19 -8.90 4.56 -26.51
CA ILE A 19 -8.86 3.60 -25.41
C ILE A 19 -7.72 4.09 -24.53
N GLN A 20 -8.04 4.88 -23.51
CA GLN A 20 -7.07 5.25 -22.50
C GLN A 20 -6.73 3.97 -21.73
N ALA A 21 -5.49 3.50 -21.86
CA ALA A 21 -5.00 2.40 -21.06
C ALA A 21 -5.22 2.78 -19.58
N GLN A 22 -6.07 2.03 -18.90
CA GLN A 22 -6.50 2.37 -17.55
C GLN A 22 -5.35 2.05 -16.58
N GLN A 23 -4.76 3.08 -16.01
CA GLN A 23 -3.55 3.00 -15.20
C GLN A 23 -3.87 2.54 -13.77
N LEU A 24 -2.93 1.84 -13.12
CA LEU A 24 -3.04 1.51 -11.70
C LEU A 24 -2.97 2.79 -10.84
N HIS A 25 -4.05 3.11 -10.15
CA HIS A 25 -4.08 4.24 -9.21
C HIS A 25 -3.64 3.81 -7.82
N ASP A 26 -3.13 4.79 -7.06
CA ASP A 26 -2.96 4.61 -5.63
C ASP A 26 -4.31 4.30 -4.97
N GLY A 27 -4.26 3.52 -3.89
CA GLY A 27 -5.42 3.07 -3.17
C GLY A 27 -5.24 1.73 -2.48
N ALA A 28 -6.25 1.36 -1.71
CA ALA A 28 -6.43 0.01 -1.20
C ALA A 28 -7.34 -0.80 -2.12
N TYR A 29 -6.96 -2.05 -2.37
CA TYR A 29 -7.75 -2.99 -3.16
C TYR A 29 -7.86 -4.32 -2.42
N LEU A 30 -9.04 -4.93 -2.45
CA LEU A 30 -9.31 -6.14 -1.68
C LEU A 30 -9.85 -7.25 -2.58
N TYR A 31 -9.28 -8.43 -2.44
CA TYR A 31 -9.81 -9.69 -2.95
C TYR A 31 -10.04 -10.63 -1.76
N GLN A 32 -11.08 -11.44 -1.79
CA GLN A 32 -11.39 -12.39 -0.72
C GLN A 32 -11.63 -13.79 -1.30
N ASP A 33 -10.98 -14.79 -0.71
CA ASP A 33 -11.14 -16.20 -1.01
C ASP A 33 -11.57 -16.97 0.25
N GLY A 34 -12.86 -17.29 0.33
CA GLY A 34 -13.48 -17.78 1.56
C GLY A 34 -13.28 -16.80 2.72
N ILE A 35 -12.50 -17.20 3.72
CA ILE A 35 -12.16 -16.39 4.90
C ILE A 35 -10.83 -15.62 4.76
N ASN A 36 -10.03 -15.93 3.74
CA ASN A 36 -8.74 -15.28 3.52
C ASN A 36 -8.96 -13.96 2.80
N LYS A 37 -8.44 -12.88 3.37
CA LYS A 37 -8.40 -11.55 2.77
C LYS A 37 -7.04 -11.31 2.15
N HIS A 38 -7.07 -10.83 0.92
CA HIS A 38 -5.92 -10.38 0.15
C HIS A 38 -6.02 -8.87 -0.06
N LEU A 39 -5.27 -8.12 0.74
CA LEU A 39 -5.19 -6.67 0.67
C LEU A 39 -4.00 -6.28 -0.19
N MET A 40 -4.23 -5.39 -1.15
CA MET A 40 -3.19 -4.75 -1.95
C MET A 40 -3.20 -3.26 -1.64
N LEU A 41 -2.07 -2.73 -1.17
CA LEU A 41 -1.89 -1.30 -0.92
C LEU A 41 -0.94 -0.74 -1.99
N VAL A 42 -1.35 0.34 -2.65
CA VAL A 42 -0.54 1.05 -3.64
C VAL A 42 -0.46 2.51 -3.22
N LYS A 43 0.75 3.00 -2.95
CA LYS A 43 0.97 4.40 -2.58
C LYS A 43 2.40 4.82 -2.93
N ASP A 44 2.57 6.00 -3.52
CA ASP A 44 3.86 6.63 -3.78
C ASP A 44 4.86 5.66 -4.44
N HIS A 45 4.46 5.07 -5.57
CA HIS A 45 5.27 4.09 -6.32
C HIS A 45 5.70 2.85 -5.52
N TYR A 46 4.96 2.49 -4.47
CA TYR A 46 5.22 1.30 -3.66
C TYR A 46 3.97 0.44 -3.56
N ILE A 47 4.14 -0.88 -3.64
CA ILE A 47 3.05 -1.86 -3.58
C ILE A 47 3.33 -2.87 -2.49
N SER A 48 2.28 -3.23 -1.76
CA SER A 48 2.29 -4.34 -0.83
C SER A 48 1.11 -5.26 -1.08
N PHE A 49 1.39 -6.56 -1.10
CA PHE A 49 0.39 -7.63 -1.04
C PHE A 49 0.40 -8.22 0.36
N ILE A 50 -0.78 -8.34 0.97
CA ILE A 50 -0.97 -8.87 2.32
C ILE A 50 -2.07 -9.93 2.29
N SER A 51 -1.78 -11.11 2.83
CA SER A 51 -2.73 -12.19 3.02
C SER A 51 -2.95 -12.44 4.51
N TYR A 52 -4.21 -12.42 4.95
CA TYR A 52 -4.57 -12.66 6.35
C TYR A 52 -5.99 -13.22 6.50
N ASP A 53 -6.22 -13.93 7.58
CA ASP A 53 -7.53 -14.46 7.99
C ASP A 53 -8.03 -13.62 9.17
N ALA A 54 -9.00 -12.74 8.91
CA ALA A 54 -9.56 -11.85 9.93
C ALA A 54 -10.40 -12.61 10.97
N VAL A 55 -11.02 -13.74 10.58
CA VAL A 55 -11.89 -14.53 11.47
C VAL A 55 -11.05 -15.28 12.49
N ARG A 56 -9.97 -15.93 12.03
CA ARG A 56 -9.03 -16.67 12.88
C ARG A 56 -7.88 -15.80 13.40
N LYS A 57 -7.92 -14.49 13.15
CA LYS A 57 -6.93 -13.50 13.58
C LYS A 57 -5.49 -13.87 13.18
N ARG A 58 -5.30 -14.41 11.98
CA ARG A 58 -4.03 -15.01 11.56
C ARG A 58 -3.44 -14.28 10.36
N PHE A 59 -2.27 -13.70 10.55
CA PHE A 59 -1.42 -13.27 9.43
C PHE A 59 -0.92 -14.50 8.64
N GLN A 60 -0.92 -14.43 7.31
CA GLN A 60 -0.40 -15.52 6.46
C GLN A 60 0.94 -15.13 5.83
N HIS A 61 0.94 -14.07 5.01
CA HIS A 61 2.15 -13.59 4.36
C HIS A 61 2.02 -12.18 3.81
N THR A 62 3.16 -11.55 3.55
CA THR A 62 3.23 -10.30 2.81
C THR A 62 4.49 -10.25 1.96
N TRP A 63 4.40 -9.56 0.83
CA TRP A 63 5.54 -9.25 -0.03
C TRP A 63 5.24 -7.98 -0.83
N GLY A 64 6.28 -7.33 -1.31
CA GLY A 64 6.12 -6.06 -2.01
C GLY A 64 7.44 -5.32 -2.20
N GLY A 65 7.32 -4.08 -2.64
CA GLY A 65 8.46 -3.24 -2.97
C GLY A 65 8.09 -2.05 -3.86
N PRO A 66 9.10 -1.30 -4.34
CA PRO A 66 8.93 -0.28 -5.36
C PRO A 66 8.32 -0.87 -6.62
N LEU A 67 7.44 -0.11 -7.25
CA LEU A 67 6.74 -0.48 -8.46
C LEU A 67 6.97 0.53 -9.58
N ASP A 68 7.03 0.03 -10.81
CA ASP A 68 6.93 0.83 -12.03
C ASP A 68 5.62 0.47 -12.76
N LYS A 69 4.82 1.50 -13.07
CA LYS A 69 3.48 1.35 -13.65
C LYS A 69 3.60 1.38 -15.18
N GLN A 70 3.34 0.27 -15.83
CA GLN A 70 3.22 0.21 -17.30
C GLN A 70 1.78 -0.08 -17.71
N PRO A 71 1.40 0.19 -18.98
CA PRO A 71 0.12 -0.25 -19.51
C PRO A 71 -0.01 -1.78 -19.39
N ASN A 72 -0.99 -2.25 -18.61
CA ASN A 72 -1.30 -3.67 -18.40
C ASN A 72 -0.21 -4.52 -17.70
N LEU A 73 0.87 -3.91 -17.21
CA LEU A 73 1.94 -4.62 -16.51
C LEU A 73 2.41 -3.83 -15.27
N ILE A 74 2.53 -4.50 -14.13
CA ILE A 74 3.16 -3.95 -12.92
C ILE A 74 4.54 -4.59 -12.79
N ASN A 75 5.60 -3.80 -12.89
CA ASN A 75 6.94 -4.26 -12.54
C ASN A 75 7.18 -3.97 -11.06
N ILE A 76 7.68 -4.96 -10.31
CA ILE A 76 7.91 -4.84 -8.87
C ILE A 76 9.32 -5.31 -8.57
N ALA A 77 10.14 -4.43 -8.00
CA ALA A 77 11.41 -4.80 -7.39
C ALA A 77 11.12 -5.32 -5.96
N ILE A 78 11.30 -6.62 -5.72
CA ILE A 78 10.90 -7.24 -4.44
C ILE A 78 11.90 -6.82 -3.36
N GLU A 79 11.49 -5.93 -2.46
CA GLU A 79 12.28 -5.50 -1.30
C GLU A 79 12.08 -6.42 -0.09
N TYR A 80 10.93 -7.08 0.00
CA TYR A 80 10.64 -8.03 1.06
C TYR A 80 9.66 -9.11 0.62
N ASN A 81 9.79 -10.27 1.22
CA ASN A 81 8.86 -11.38 1.11
C ASN A 81 8.94 -12.20 2.39
N SER A 82 7.81 -12.36 3.09
CA SER A 82 7.78 -13.04 4.39
C SER A 82 7.79 -14.57 4.29
N GLN A 83 7.63 -15.13 3.08
CA GLN A 83 7.61 -16.59 2.84
C GLN A 83 8.82 -17.09 2.05
N ASP A 84 9.31 -16.29 1.09
CA ASP A 84 10.42 -16.67 0.22
C ASP A 84 11.48 -15.56 0.15
N SER A 85 12.52 -15.68 0.98
CA SER A 85 13.64 -14.72 0.97
C SER A 85 14.45 -14.78 -0.33
N SER A 86 14.38 -15.87 -1.11
CA SER A 86 15.11 -15.99 -2.38
C SER A 86 14.55 -15.07 -3.47
N ALA A 87 13.31 -14.59 -3.31
CA ALA A 87 12.69 -13.61 -4.19
C ALA A 87 13.22 -12.19 -3.97
N ILE A 88 13.75 -11.88 -2.77
CA ILE A 88 14.20 -10.53 -2.42
C ILE A 88 15.41 -10.13 -3.27
N GLY A 89 15.34 -8.94 -3.87
CA GLY A 89 16.30 -8.40 -4.82
C GLY A 89 16.03 -8.78 -6.29
N LYS A 90 15.00 -9.61 -6.57
CA LYS A 90 14.56 -9.91 -7.94
C LYS A 90 13.43 -8.97 -8.35
N THR A 91 13.22 -8.86 -9.66
CA THR A 91 12.04 -8.20 -10.23
C THR A 91 11.00 -9.23 -10.62
N THR A 92 9.73 -8.94 -10.38
CA THR A 92 8.60 -9.69 -10.92
C THR A 92 7.70 -8.79 -11.76
N GLN A 93 6.99 -9.39 -12.71
CA GLN A 93 6.08 -8.68 -13.60
C GLN A 93 4.70 -9.30 -13.47
N LEU A 94 3.70 -8.48 -13.15
CA LEU A 94 2.32 -8.93 -12.98
C LEU A 94 1.45 -8.31 -14.08
N PRO A 95 0.95 -9.12 -15.03
CA PRO A 95 -0.08 -8.68 -15.96
C PRO A 95 -1.34 -8.25 -15.20
N TYR A 96 -1.90 -7.11 -15.57
CA TYR A 96 -3.15 -6.63 -15.00
C TYR A 96 -4.07 -6.03 -16.05
N ARG A 97 -5.35 -5.97 -15.70
CA ARG A 97 -6.35 -5.18 -16.41
C ARG A 97 -7.14 -4.38 -15.38
N SER A 98 -7.09 -3.07 -15.50
CA SER A 98 -7.95 -2.20 -14.70
C SER A 98 -9.34 -2.12 -15.32
N GLU A 99 -10.34 -1.98 -14.46
CA GLU A 99 -11.73 -1.62 -14.77
C GLU A 99 -12.11 -0.43 -13.86
N ALA A 100 -13.32 0.12 -13.95
CA ALA A 100 -13.72 1.33 -13.22
C ALA A 100 -13.41 1.27 -11.70
N ASP A 101 -13.85 0.21 -11.02
CA ASP A 101 -13.68 0.02 -9.57
C ASP A 101 -12.99 -1.31 -9.22
N SER A 102 -12.31 -1.91 -10.19
CA SER A 102 -11.68 -3.22 -10.02
C SER A 102 -10.34 -3.32 -10.75
N LEU A 103 -9.53 -4.28 -10.31
CA LEU A 103 -8.27 -4.66 -10.91
C LEU A 103 -8.25 -6.18 -11.04
N ARG A 104 -8.19 -6.68 -12.27
CA ARG A 104 -7.93 -8.10 -12.52
C ARG A 104 -6.43 -8.31 -12.65
N LEU A 105 -5.83 -8.94 -11.66
CA LEU A 105 -4.38 -9.14 -11.55
C LEU A 105 -4.03 -10.62 -11.73
N LYS A 106 -3.05 -10.93 -12.56
CA LYS A 106 -2.50 -12.28 -12.68
C LYS A 106 -1.42 -12.50 -11.64
N ILE A 107 -1.65 -13.40 -10.70
CA ILE A 107 -0.65 -13.83 -9.71
C ILE A 107 -0.45 -15.33 -9.91
N ALA A 108 0.81 -15.74 -10.11
CA ALA A 108 1.15 -17.10 -10.55
C ALA A 108 0.32 -17.50 -11.80
N ASN A 109 -0.45 -18.58 -11.70
CA ASN A 109 -1.22 -19.14 -12.81
C ASN A 109 -2.71 -18.76 -12.80
N SER A 110 -3.13 -17.85 -11.91
CA SER A 110 -4.53 -17.49 -11.71
C SER A 110 -4.75 -15.97 -11.81
N TYR A 111 -5.95 -15.60 -12.29
CA TYR A 111 -6.41 -14.21 -12.23
C TYR A 111 -7.26 -14.01 -10.98
N HIS A 112 -6.99 -12.93 -10.26
CA HIS A 112 -7.74 -12.52 -9.08
C HIS A 112 -8.36 -11.15 -9.33
N LEU A 113 -9.63 -11.00 -8.95
CA LEU A 113 -10.37 -9.74 -9.06
C LEU A 113 -10.27 -8.99 -7.74
N TYR A 114 -9.46 -7.94 -7.72
CA TYR A 114 -9.34 -7.02 -6.60
C TYR A 114 -10.35 -5.88 -6.78
N ILE A 115 -11.17 -5.64 -5.76
CA ILE A 115 -12.12 -4.52 -5.75
C ILE A 115 -11.47 -3.32 -5.08
N LYS A 116 -11.49 -2.17 -5.75
CA LYS A 116 -10.97 -0.92 -5.20
C LYS A 116 -11.82 -0.50 -4.00
N GLN A 117 -11.19 -0.19 -2.89
CA GLN A 117 -11.88 0.26 -1.69
C GLN A 117 -12.24 1.73 -1.81
N LYS A 118 -13.20 2.19 -1.00
CA LYS A 118 -13.65 3.58 -0.98
C LYS A 118 -12.45 4.49 -0.73
N LYS A 119 -12.32 5.55 -1.54
CA LYS A 119 -11.32 6.60 -1.31
C LYS A 119 -11.64 7.35 -0.02
N VAL A 120 -10.69 7.41 0.91
CA VAL A 120 -10.80 8.12 2.19
C VAL A 120 -9.49 8.87 2.43
N PRO A 121 -9.27 9.97 1.67
CA PRO A 121 -8.01 10.68 1.71
C PRO A 121 -7.79 11.32 3.08
N GLN A 122 -6.58 11.19 3.62
CA GLN A 122 -6.19 11.73 4.93
C GLN A 122 -4.78 12.33 4.84
N ASP A 123 -4.47 13.30 5.69
CA ASP A 123 -3.19 14.04 5.62
C ASP A 123 -1.95 13.16 5.81
N LEU A 124 -2.11 11.98 6.45
CA LEU A 124 -1.04 10.99 6.60
C LEU A 124 -0.92 10.00 5.44
N ASP A 125 -1.75 10.08 4.39
CA ASP A 125 -1.64 9.20 3.21
C ASP A 125 -0.29 9.40 2.48
N ALA A 126 0.67 8.53 2.77
CA ALA A 126 2.00 8.49 2.17
C ALA A 126 2.70 7.16 2.45
N LEU A 127 3.80 6.93 1.73
CA LEU A 127 4.84 6.00 2.11
C LEU A 127 5.82 6.70 3.06
N TRP A 128 5.78 6.33 4.33
CA TRP A 128 6.65 6.86 5.37
C TRP A 128 7.80 5.92 5.70
N ARG A 129 8.89 6.49 6.19
CA ARG A 129 10.03 5.81 6.79
C ARG A 129 10.33 6.40 8.15
N ILE A 130 10.64 5.54 9.13
CA ILE A 130 11.13 6.02 10.42
C ILE A 130 12.52 6.65 10.25
N THR A 131 12.67 7.89 10.71
CA THR A 131 13.90 8.69 10.63
C THR A 131 14.39 9.18 11.98
N GLY A 132 13.60 8.99 13.04
CA GLY A 132 14.05 9.25 14.40
C GLY A 132 13.27 8.42 15.41
N ARG A 133 13.88 8.13 16.55
CA ARG A 133 13.23 7.42 17.65
C ARG A 133 13.82 7.84 18.99
N GLN A 134 12.95 8.02 19.97
CA GLN A 134 13.38 8.31 21.34
C GLN A 134 14.01 7.06 21.97
N GLN A 135 15.19 7.25 22.56
CA GLN A 135 15.87 6.25 23.38
C GLN A 135 16.28 6.90 24.70
N GLY A 136 15.65 6.45 25.79
CA GLY A 136 15.72 7.16 27.07
C GLY A 136 15.16 8.57 26.92
N GLU A 137 15.93 9.57 27.32
CA GLU A 137 15.53 10.99 27.26
C GLU A 137 15.91 11.69 25.95
N LYS A 138 16.63 11.01 25.05
CA LYS A 138 17.17 11.64 23.84
C LYS A 138 16.45 11.14 22.60
N MET A 139 16.19 12.07 21.68
CA MET A 139 15.81 11.71 20.32
C MET A 139 17.06 11.31 19.54
N GLN A 140 17.03 10.11 18.94
CA GLN A 140 18.10 9.65 18.05
C GLN A 140 17.62 9.65 16.61
N ASP A 141 18.42 10.26 15.74
CA ASP A 141 18.20 10.20 14.30
C ASP A 141 18.58 8.82 13.76
N ILE A 142 17.78 8.34 12.79
CA ILE A 142 17.97 7.08 12.10
C ILE A 142 18.34 7.40 10.65
N PRO A 143 19.62 7.28 10.26
CA PRO A 143 20.05 7.61 8.90
C PRO A 143 19.45 6.63 7.88
N LYS A 144 19.40 7.06 6.62
CA LYS A 144 18.97 6.21 5.51
C LYS A 144 19.98 5.07 5.31
N ALA A 145 19.49 3.83 5.37
CA ALA A 145 20.25 2.58 5.25
C ALA A 145 19.34 1.45 4.72
N ASP A 146 19.92 0.29 4.38
CA ASP A 146 19.15 -0.88 3.88
C ASP A 146 18.16 -1.41 4.91
N ARG A 147 18.59 -1.55 6.17
CA ARG A 147 17.68 -1.86 7.26
C ARG A 147 16.75 -0.67 7.48
N LYS A 148 15.46 -0.88 7.26
CA LYS A 148 14.45 0.19 7.36
C LYS A 148 13.13 -0.33 7.90
N THR A 149 12.39 0.58 8.53
CA THR A 149 10.98 0.39 8.82
C THR A 149 10.21 1.43 8.03
N ILE A 150 9.27 0.95 7.21
CA ILE A 150 8.38 1.79 6.41
C ILE A 150 6.94 1.62 6.89
N LYS A 151 6.09 2.62 6.64
CA LYS A 151 4.66 2.57 6.86
C LYS A 151 3.93 3.10 5.63
N ILE A 152 3.09 2.27 5.03
CA ILE A 152 2.22 2.62 3.91
C ILE A 152 0.89 3.04 4.52
N LEU A 153 0.41 4.25 4.24
CA LEU A 153 -0.93 4.71 4.59
C LEU A 153 -1.64 5.17 3.33
N VAL A 154 -2.83 4.63 3.09
CA VAL A 154 -3.66 5.00 1.94
C VAL A 154 -5.14 4.69 2.21
N ASP A 155 -6.03 5.66 2.00
CA ASP A 155 -7.48 5.47 2.03
C ASP A 155 -8.01 4.82 3.32
N GLY A 156 -7.40 5.14 4.47
CA GLY A 156 -7.77 4.55 5.77
C GLY A 156 -7.29 3.12 5.99
N TYR A 157 -6.37 2.62 5.15
CA TYR A 157 -5.63 1.39 5.35
C TYR A 157 -4.18 1.69 5.65
N PHE A 158 -3.57 0.86 6.50
CA PHE A 158 -2.15 0.98 6.78
C PHE A 158 -1.46 -0.37 6.88
N GLN A 159 -0.15 -0.33 6.65
CA GLN A 159 0.77 -1.40 7.00
C GLN A 159 2.13 -0.80 7.37
N TRP A 160 2.69 -1.19 8.51
CA TRP A 160 4.11 -0.98 8.78
C TRP A 160 4.90 -2.27 8.53
N ILE A 161 6.16 -2.14 8.11
CA ILE A 161 7.01 -3.26 7.69
C ILE A 161 8.45 -2.99 8.11
N ALA A 162 9.08 -3.89 8.84
CA ALA A 162 10.49 -3.82 9.23
C ALA A 162 11.32 -4.83 8.42
N ILE A 163 12.28 -4.35 7.63
CA ILE A 163 13.00 -5.14 6.61
C ILE A 163 14.49 -4.77 6.53
N ASN A 164 15.27 -5.62 5.87
CA ASN A 164 16.62 -5.33 5.37
C ASN A 164 16.79 -6.00 4.00
N PRO A 165 16.50 -5.31 2.89
CA PRO A 165 16.57 -5.90 1.55
C PRO A 165 17.96 -6.45 1.21
N ALA A 166 19.04 -5.76 1.60
CA ALA A 166 20.42 -6.19 1.33
C ALA A 166 20.77 -7.53 2.01
N GLN A 167 20.19 -7.80 3.17
CA GLN A 167 20.33 -9.09 3.87
C GLN A 167 19.17 -10.05 3.61
N LYS A 168 18.25 -9.72 2.70
CA LYS A 168 17.02 -10.49 2.45
C LYS A 168 16.21 -10.74 3.73
N GLY A 169 16.25 -9.77 4.64
CA GLY A 169 15.68 -9.86 5.97
C GLY A 169 14.25 -9.31 6.02
N PHE A 170 13.33 -10.11 6.57
CA PHE A 170 12.00 -9.68 6.98
C PHE A 170 11.87 -9.82 8.50
N TYR A 171 11.61 -8.71 9.20
CA TYR A 171 11.61 -8.67 10.66
C TYR A 171 10.21 -8.52 11.27
N GLY A 172 9.21 -8.17 10.48
CA GLY A 172 7.81 -8.20 10.91
C GLY A 172 6.96 -7.15 10.22
N THR A 173 5.65 -7.32 10.36
CA THR A 173 4.66 -6.37 9.86
C THR A 173 3.42 -6.37 10.75
N GLY A 174 2.70 -5.26 10.74
CA GLY A 174 1.37 -5.14 11.26
C GLY A 174 0.58 -4.15 10.41
N GLY A 175 -0.73 -4.24 10.45
CA GLY A 175 -1.58 -3.36 9.65
C GLY A 175 -3.05 -3.62 9.85
N GLY A 176 -3.85 -2.85 9.12
CA GLY A 176 -5.29 -2.84 9.24
C GLY A 176 -5.85 -1.50 8.79
N ASN A 177 -6.76 -0.95 9.59
CA ASN A 177 -7.36 0.36 9.30
C ASN A 177 -6.78 1.45 10.19
N TYR A 178 -6.72 2.66 9.67
CA TYR A 178 -6.32 3.81 10.43
C TYR A 178 -7.28 4.99 10.23
N GLN A 179 -7.30 5.89 11.21
CA GLN A 179 -7.90 7.21 11.08
C GLN A 179 -6.92 8.26 11.60
N TYR A 180 -6.97 9.43 10.97
CA TYR A 180 -6.19 10.60 11.33
C TYR A 180 -7.10 11.82 11.28
N ASP A 181 -7.32 12.42 12.45
CA ASP A 181 -8.15 13.61 12.63
C ASP A 181 -7.61 14.39 13.83
N ASN A 182 -7.60 15.73 13.77
CA ASN A 182 -7.23 16.60 14.89
C ASN A 182 -5.92 16.18 15.60
N ASN A 183 -4.84 15.89 14.83
CA ASN A 183 -3.55 15.39 15.32
C ASN A 183 -3.62 14.07 16.12
N ARG A 184 -4.72 13.33 16.03
CA ARG A 184 -4.90 12.00 16.62
C ARG A 184 -4.79 10.96 15.53
N TYR A 185 -3.85 10.04 15.68
CA TYR A 185 -3.70 8.88 14.81
C TYR A 185 -4.19 7.63 15.54
N THR A 186 -5.15 6.91 14.96
CA THR A 186 -5.66 5.65 15.52
C THR A 186 -5.40 4.49 14.56
N GLU A 187 -4.99 3.35 15.11
CA GLU A 187 -4.76 2.11 14.37
C GLU A 187 -5.69 1.02 14.90
N LYS A 188 -6.44 0.37 14.00
CA LYS A 188 -7.17 -0.87 14.27
C LYS A 188 -6.44 -2.04 13.65
N ILE A 189 -5.84 -2.88 14.49
CA ILE A 189 -4.99 -3.99 14.04
C ILE A 189 -5.84 -5.11 13.46
N GLN A 190 -5.65 -5.43 12.17
CA GLN A 190 -6.32 -6.53 11.48
C GLN A 190 -5.39 -7.73 11.25
N PHE A 191 -4.09 -7.49 11.18
CA PHE A 191 -3.08 -8.53 11.05
C PHE A 191 -1.77 -8.09 11.72
N PHE A 192 -1.03 -9.07 12.24
CA PHE A 192 0.23 -8.83 12.92
C PHE A 192 1.11 -10.08 12.86
N SER A 193 2.28 -10.01 12.22
CA SER A 193 3.06 -11.21 11.88
C SER A 193 3.80 -11.84 13.07
N ARG A 194 3.91 -11.13 14.19
CA ARG A 194 4.71 -11.56 15.36
C ARG A 194 3.87 -12.00 16.56
N ASP A 195 2.59 -11.64 16.60
CA ASP A 195 1.70 -11.81 17.76
C ASP A 195 0.23 -11.60 17.34
N ASN A 196 -0.46 -12.71 17.04
CA ASN A 196 -1.86 -12.69 16.61
C ASN A 196 -2.83 -12.18 17.71
N ASN A 197 -2.42 -12.18 18.98
CA ASN A 197 -3.27 -11.71 20.08
C ASN A 197 -3.54 -10.20 20.02
N ARG A 198 -2.78 -9.46 19.21
CA ARG A 198 -2.97 -8.02 18.98
C ARG A 198 -4.09 -7.72 17.99
N VAL A 199 -4.56 -8.70 17.22
CA VAL A 199 -5.62 -8.49 16.23
C VAL A 199 -6.96 -8.15 16.91
N GLY A 200 -7.54 -7.03 16.49
CA GLY A 200 -8.74 -6.43 17.06
C GLY A 200 -8.47 -5.34 18.10
N GLN A 201 -7.22 -5.13 18.51
CA GLN A 201 -6.86 -3.99 19.35
C GLN A 201 -6.95 -2.69 18.56
N GLU A 202 -7.37 -1.63 19.26
CA GLU A 202 -7.33 -0.25 18.78
C GLU A 202 -6.28 0.51 19.58
N LEU A 203 -5.37 1.17 18.89
CA LEU A 203 -4.29 1.96 19.46
C LEU A 203 -4.50 3.41 19.07
N ALA A 204 -4.19 4.32 20.00
CA ALA A 204 -4.32 5.75 19.78
C ALA A 204 -2.99 6.44 20.09
N PHE A 205 -2.60 7.34 19.21
CA PHE A 205 -1.33 8.05 19.24
C PHE A 205 -1.57 9.54 19.00
N ASP A 206 -0.75 10.38 19.61
CA ASP A 206 -0.57 11.75 19.14
C ASP A 206 0.24 11.71 17.84
N GLY A 207 -0.16 12.51 16.86
CA GLY A 207 0.26 12.38 15.46
C GLY A 207 0.49 13.71 14.75
N GLU A 208 1.24 14.64 15.34
CA GLU A 208 1.46 15.97 14.76
C GLU A 208 2.38 15.92 13.53
N ILE A 209 2.14 16.76 12.52
CA ILE A 209 3.08 16.96 11.40
C ILE A 209 3.81 18.29 11.61
N VAL A 210 5.13 18.22 11.81
CA VAL A 210 6.00 19.39 12.01
C VAL A 210 7.05 19.40 10.91
N ASP A 211 7.10 20.47 10.11
CA ASP A 211 8.01 20.63 8.97
C ASP A 211 7.98 19.43 7.99
N GLY A 212 6.78 18.91 7.72
CA GLY A 212 6.58 17.75 6.85
C GLY A 212 7.03 16.41 7.45
N ARG A 213 7.45 16.39 8.73
CA ARG A 213 7.80 15.17 9.47
C ARG A 213 6.72 14.84 10.48
N TRP A 214 6.24 13.61 10.43
CA TRP A 214 5.21 13.12 11.33
C TRP A 214 5.81 12.67 12.67
N GLN A 215 5.37 13.33 13.74
CA GLN A 215 5.64 13.03 15.14
C GLN A 215 4.62 12.01 15.64
N HIS A 216 5.05 10.76 15.84
CA HIS A 216 4.20 9.65 16.26
C HIS A 216 4.51 9.26 17.70
N ARG A 217 3.59 9.54 18.63
CA ARG A 217 3.82 9.33 20.07
C ARG A 217 2.63 8.63 20.74
N GLY A 218 2.93 7.68 21.64
CA GLY A 218 1.91 7.03 22.45
C GLY A 218 2.38 5.70 23.01
N LYS A 219 1.44 4.77 23.18
CA LYS A 219 1.72 3.43 23.70
C LYS A 219 1.69 2.42 22.55
N SER A 220 2.76 1.65 22.41
CA SER A 220 2.79 0.52 21.48
C SER A 220 1.75 -0.54 21.87
N SER A 221 1.48 -1.50 20.98
CA SER A 221 0.60 -2.63 21.29
C SER A 221 1.07 -3.47 22.49
N LYS A 222 2.33 -3.35 22.91
CA LYS A 222 2.89 -4.01 24.11
C LYS A 222 2.76 -3.18 25.38
N GLY A 223 2.35 -1.91 25.29
CA GLY A 223 2.27 -0.98 26.42
C GLY A 223 3.52 -0.14 26.63
N ASP A 224 4.57 -0.32 25.82
CA ASP A 224 5.78 0.49 25.88
C ASP A 224 5.53 1.89 25.31
N ASP A 225 6.11 2.92 25.92
CA ASP A 225 6.14 4.27 25.34
C ASP A 225 6.93 4.29 24.04
N ILE A 226 6.35 4.94 23.03
CA ILE A 226 7.01 5.22 21.77
C ILE A 226 6.95 6.71 21.47
N TYR A 227 8.05 7.21 20.94
CA TYR A 227 8.09 8.48 20.23
C TYR A 227 9.02 8.29 19.02
N GLU A 228 8.43 8.39 17.84
CA GLU A 228 9.05 8.14 16.56
C GLU A 228 8.83 9.33 15.63
N ILE A 229 9.84 9.67 14.85
CA ILE A 229 9.72 10.63 13.74
C ILE A 229 9.69 9.85 12.44
N TRP A 230 8.71 10.17 11.60
CA TRP A 230 8.53 9.59 10.29
C TRP A 230 8.66 10.67 9.22
N SER A 231 9.41 10.36 8.15
CA SER A 231 9.55 11.22 6.97
C SER A 231 9.10 10.44 5.73
N LYS A 232 8.67 11.15 4.67
CA LYS A 232 8.32 10.49 3.40
C LYS A 232 9.54 9.72 2.86
N GLU A 233 9.34 8.46 2.47
CA GLU A 233 10.43 7.58 1.98
C GLU A 233 10.95 8.04 0.61
N ILE A 234 10.04 8.55 -0.21
CA ILE A 234 10.33 9.20 -1.49
C ILE A 234 9.98 10.68 -1.33
N THR A 235 10.97 11.54 -1.55
CA THR A 235 10.78 12.97 -1.70
C THR A 235 10.73 13.26 -3.20
N GLU A 236 9.64 13.85 -3.66
CA GLU A 236 9.53 14.41 -5.02
C GLU A 236 10.54 15.54 -5.24
#